data_AF-A0A8A3WJZ4-F1
#
_entry.id   AF-A0A8A3WJZ4-F1
#
_cell.length_a   1.000
_cell.length_b   1.000
_cell.length_c   1.000
_cell.angle_alpha   90.00
_cell.angle_beta   90.00
_cell.angle_gamma   90.00
#
_symmetry.space_group_name_H-M   'P 1'
#
loop_
_entity.id
_entity.type
_entity.pdbx_description
1 polymer ?
#
loop_
_entity_poly.entity_id
_entity_poly.type
_entity_poly.pdbx_seq_one_letter_code
_entity_poly.pdbx_strand_id
1 'polypeptide(L)'
;MYSWENPTMVEFLKIFWLIEGLNGIVHLLVAWRIKNMTIAFQLAVFALIATSSILLISVPVVFASPDGWSSNKNVVFSGTSLWIGLVFMVGILNSLIS
;
A
#
# COMPACT_ATOMS: atom_id res chain seq x y z
N MET A 1 56.38 9.25 9.25
CA MET A 1 55.56 8.63 10.31
C MET A 1 54.20 9.32 10.27
N TYR A 2 53.13 8.63 9.88
CA TYR A 2 51.85 9.29 9.60
C TYR A 2 51.12 9.71 10.88
N SER A 3 50.61 10.95 10.86
CA SER A 3 49.83 11.64 11.89
C SER A 3 48.42 11.04 12.14
N TRP A 4 48.23 9.73 11.94
CA TRP A 4 46.96 9.04 12.21
C TRP A 4 46.83 8.55 13.66
N GLU A 5 47.85 8.76 14.47
CA GLU A 5 47.90 8.37 15.89
C GLU A 5 47.42 9.48 16.84
N ASN A 6 46.87 10.58 16.33
CA ASN A 6 46.25 11.58 17.18
C ASN A 6 44.92 11.02 17.73
N PRO A 7 44.81 10.74 19.05
CA PRO A 7 43.64 10.10 19.63
C PRO A 7 42.35 10.91 19.39
N THR A 8 42.45 12.24 19.28
CA THR A 8 41.30 13.12 19.00
C THR A 8 40.74 12.93 17.58
N MET A 9 41.59 12.66 16.59
CA MET A 9 41.16 12.40 15.21
C MET A 9 40.48 11.03 15.08
N VAL A 10 40.93 10.03 15.85
CA VAL A 10 40.33 8.70 15.86
C VAL A 10 38.92 8.74 16.49
N GLU A 11 38.74 9.49 17.57
CA GLU A 11 37.41 9.69 18.16
C GLU A 11 36.48 10.48 17.23
N PHE A 12 36.98 11.53 16.58
CA PHE A 12 36.19 12.28 15.60
C PHE A 12 35.67 11.39 14.47
N LEU A 13 36.54 10.54 13.88
CA LEU A 13 36.15 9.62 12.82
C LEU A 13 35.14 8.57 13.31
N LYS A 14 35.27 8.08 14.54
CA LYS A 14 34.28 7.18 15.15
C LYS A 14 32.91 7.83 15.30
N ILE A 15 32.87 9.08 15.77
CA ILE A 15 31.63 9.85 15.92
C ILE A 15 31.00 10.14 14.55
N PHE A 16 31.81 10.52 13.56
CA PHE A 16 31.35 10.75 12.19
C PHE A 16 30.71 9.49 11.59
N TRP A 17 31.39 8.34 11.65
CA TRP A 17 30.85 7.06 11.18
C TRP A 17 29.61 6.60 11.96
N LEU A 18 29.54 6.89 13.25
CA LEU A 18 28.36 6.61 14.07
C LEU A 18 27.15 7.45 13.63
N ILE A 19 27.36 8.73 13.34
CA ILE A 19 26.30 9.65 12.86
C ILE A 19 25.81 9.24 11.47
N GLU A 20 26.72 8.90 10.55
CA GLU A 20 26.35 8.39 9.22
C GLU A 20 25.57 7.06 9.32
N GLY A 21 26.00 6.15 10.19
CA GLY A 21 25.27 4.91 10.48
C GLY A 21 23.88 5.17 11.08
N LEU A 22 23.77 6.17 11.97
CA LEU A 22 22.50 6.57 12.59
C LEU A 22 21.54 7.18 11.56
N ASN A 23 22.05 8.00 10.64
CA ASN A 23 21.26 8.55 9.52
C ASN A 23 20.70 7.42 8.64
N GLY A 24 21.50 6.38 8.37
CA GLY A 24 21.04 5.18 7.67
C GLY A 24 19.90 4.45 8.40
N ILE A 25 20.01 4.29 9.73
CA ILE A 25 18.96 3.66 10.55
C ILE A 25 17.69 4.52 10.57
N VAL A 26 17.81 5.84 10.73
CA VAL A 26 16.66 6.76 10.69
C VAL A 26 15.96 6.70 9.32
N HIS A 27 16.73 6.68 8.23
CA HIS A 27 16.17 6.48 6.88
C HIS A 27 15.49 5.13 6.72
N LEU A 28 16.06 4.05 7.25
CA LEU A 28 15.44 2.72 7.20
C LEU A 28 14.16 2.65 8.03
N LEU A 29 14.13 3.28 9.20
CA LEU A 29 12.93 3.34 10.06
C LEU A 29 11.83 4.20 9.43
N VAL A 30 12.19 5.35 8.85
CA VAL A 30 11.25 6.20 8.10
C VAL A 30 10.75 5.46 6.86
N ALA A 31 11.64 4.85 6.07
CA ALA A 31 11.25 4.07 4.89
C ALA A 31 10.39 2.86 5.25
N TRP A 32 10.67 2.18 6.34
CA TRP A 32 9.88 1.06 6.85
C TRP A 32 8.48 1.52 7.27
N ARG A 33 8.39 2.64 7.98
CA ARG A 33 7.12 3.27 8.40
C ARG A 33 6.27 3.71 7.21
N ILE A 34 6.88 4.33 6.19
CA ILE A 34 6.17 4.77 4.97
C ILE A 34 5.75 3.56 4.10
N LYS A 35 6.64 2.57 3.91
CA LYS A 35 6.30 1.36 3.13
C LYS A 35 5.08 0.64 3.70
N ASN A 36 4.99 0.51 5.02
CA ASN A 36 3.90 -0.23 5.65
C ASN A 36 2.52 0.42 5.40
N MET A 37 2.45 1.76 5.40
CA MET A 37 1.21 2.50 5.10
C MET A 37 0.82 2.41 3.62
N THR A 38 1.79 2.42 2.71
CA THR A 38 1.52 2.29 1.27
C THR A 38 1.10 0.88 0.85
N ILE A 39 1.53 -0.17 1.57
CA ILE A 39 1.17 -1.56 1.26
C ILE A 39 -0.34 -1.79 1.37
N ALA A 40 -0.97 -1.26 2.42
CA ALA A 40 -2.41 -1.43 2.66
C ALA A 40 -3.24 -0.74 1.58
N PHE A 41 -2.81 0.44 1.13
CA PHE A 41 -3.44 1.17 0.04
C PHE A 41 -3.28 0.47 -1.30
N GLN A 42 -2.08 -0.04 -1.61
CA GLN A 42 -1.86 -0.82 -2.83
C GLN A 42 -2.74 -2.08 -2.86
N LEU A 43 -2.90 -2.77 -1.73
CA LEU A 43 -3.81 -3.91 -1.59
C LEU A 43 -5.28 -3.51 -1.81
N ALA A 44 -5.72 -2.40 -1.23
CA ALA A 44 -7.09 -1.91 -1.40
C ALA A 44 -7.41 -1.53 -2.86
N VAL A 45 -6.46 -0.87 -3.54
CA VAL A 45 -6.57 -0.53 -4.97
C VAL A 45 -6.58 -1.80 -5.83
N PHE A 46 -5.72 -2.78 -5.52
CA PHE A 46 -5.72 -4.06 -6.22
C PHE A 46 -7.05 -4.80 -6.07
N ALA A 47 -7.60 -4.86 -4.85
CA ALA A 47 -8.91 -5.45 -4.61
C ALA A 47 -10.02 -4.72 -5.39
N LEU A 48 -9.98 -3.38 -5.44
CA LEU A 48 -10.95 -2.58 -6.20
C LEU A 48 -10.89 -2.88 -7.71
N ILE A 49 -9.69 -3.03 -8.28
CA ILE A 49 -9.49 -3.39 -9.70
C ILE A 49 -10.01 -4.82 -9.97
N ALA A 50 -9.70 -5.77 -9.08
CA ALA A 50 -10.16 -7.15 -9.20
C ALA A 50 -11.69 -7.23 -9.15
N THR A 51 -12.32 -6.61 -8.15
CA THR A 51 -13.79 -6.55 -8.04
C THR A 51 -14.42 -5.85 -9.24
N SER A 52 -13.82 -4.77 -9.76
CA SER A 52 -14.31 -4.09 -10.97
C SER A 52 -14.25 -5.00 -12.19
N SER A 53 -13.16 -5.74 -12.36
CA SER A 53 -12.99 -6.68 -13.47
C SER A 53 -14.00 -7.82 -13.41
N ILE A 54 -14.28 -8.34 -12.21
CA ILE A 54 -15.32 -9.34 -11.98
C ILE A 54 -16.69 -8.79 -12.35
N LEU A 55 -17.04 -7.59 -11.86
CA LEU A 55 -18.33 -6.96 -12.15
C LEU A 55 -18.52 -6.66 -13.64
N LEU A 56 -17.47 -6.21 -14.33
CA LEU A 56 -17.50 -5.95 -15.78
C LEU A 56 -17.86 -7.20 -16.59
N ILE A 57 -17.46 -8.39 -16.14
CA ILE A 57 -17.79 -9.65 -16.80
C ILE A 57 -19.13 -10.20 -16.29
N SER A 58 -19.34 -10.19 -14.97
CA SER A 58 -20.51 -10.81 -14.35
C SER A 58 -21.80 -10.08 -14.72
N VAL A 59 -21.77 -8.75 -14.86
CA VAL A 59 -22.97 -7.96 -15.15
C VAL A 59 -23.54 -8.30 -16.54
N PRO A 60 -22.76 -8.24 -17.65
CA PRO A 60 -23.23 -8.69 -18.96
C PRO A 60 -23.65 -10.17 -18.98
N VAL A 61 -22.91 -11.05 -18.30
CA VAL A 61 -23.22 -12.50 -18.26
C VAL A 61 -24.57 -12.76 -17.58
N VAL A 62 -24.85 -12.10 -16.46
CA VAL A 62 -26.13 -12.24 -15.75
C VAL A 62 -27.29 -11.68 -16.57
N PHE A 63 -27.07 -10.60 -17.32
CA PHE A 63 -28.09 -10.01 -18.19
C PHE A 63 -28.32 -10.79 -19.49
N ALA A 64 -27.32 -11.52 -19.99
CA ALA A 64 -27.43 -12.28 -21.23
C ALA A 64 -28.13 -13.65 -21.06
N SER A 65 -28.13 -14.24 -19.86
CA SER A 65 -28.76 -15.53 -19.61
C SER A 65 -30.28 -15.42 -19.42
N PRO A 66 -31.09 -16.28 -20.06
CA PRO A 66 -32.51 -16.41 -19.74
C PRO A 66 -32.66 -16.82 -18.26
N ASP A 67 -33.54 -16.14 -17.52
CA ASP A 67 -33.70 -16.22 -16.05
C ASP A 67 -32.50 -15.79 -15.19
N GLY A 68 -31.39 -15.36 -15.82
CA GLY A 68 -30.15 -14.97 -15.13
C GLY A 68 -30.36 -13.86 -14.11
N TRP A 69 -31.21 -12.88 -14.42
CA TRP A 69 -31.58 -11.78 -13.52
C TRP A 69 -32.35 -12.25 -12.28
N SER A 70 -33.32 -13.15 -12.43
CA SER A 70 -34.15 -13.59 -11.30
C SER A 70 -33.33 -14.39 -10.28
N SER A 71 -32.42 -15.24 -10.78
CA SER A 71 -31.57 -16.10 -9.96
C SER A 71 -30.37 -15.38 -9.35
N ASN A 72 -29.68 -14.50 -10.09
CA ASN A 72 -28.40 -13.92 -9.67
C ASN A 72 -28.49 -12.47 -9.16
N LYS A 73 -29.70 -11.93 -9.00
CA LYS A 73 -29.93 -10.54 -8.55
C LYS A 73 -29.12 -10.20 -7.29
N ASN A 74 -29.16 -11.09 -6.30
CA ASN A 74 -28.52 -10.86 -5.00
C ASN A 74 -26.98 -10.85 -5.12
N VAL A 75 -26.42 -11.65 -6.03
CA VAL A 75 -24.97 -11.70 -6.29
C VAL A 75 -24.51 -10.40 -6.93
N VAL A 76 -25.24 -9.89 -7.93
CA VAL A 76 -24.92 -8.60 -8.56
C VAL A 76 -25.07 -7.44 -7.57
N PHE A 77 -26.12 -7.46 -6.73
CA PHE A 77 -26.32 -6.43 -5.70
C PHE A 77 -25.20 -6.45 -4.64
N SER A 78 -24.83 -7.64 -4.15
CA SER A 78 -23.74 -7.82 -3.19
C SER A 78 -22.38 -7.42 -3.77
N GLY A 79 -22.10 -7.79 -5.03
CA GLY A 79 -20.87 -7.39 -5.71
C GLY A 79 -20.79 -5.87 -5.91
N THR A 80 -21.90 -5.24 -6.29
CA THR A 80 -21.95 -3.78 -6.49
C THR A 80 -21.85 -3.02 -5.17
N SER A 81 -22.51 -3.49 -4.10
CA SER A 81 -22.40 -2.86 -2.78
C SER A 81 -20.98 -2.98 -2.21
N LEU A 82 -20.34 -4.15 -2.38
CA LEU A 82 -18.94 -4.35 -2.03
C LEU A 82 -18.04 -3.40 -2.83
N TRP A 83 -18.24 -3.28 -4.14
CA TRP A 83 -17.49 -2.36 -4.99
C TRP A 83 -17.60 -0.90 -4.53
N ILE A 84 -18.81 -0.41 -4.23
CA ILE A 84 -19.02 0.95 -3.68
C ILE A 84 -18.29 1.12 -2.35
N GLY A 85 -18.38 0.12 -1.46
CA GLY A 85 -17.66 0.12 -0.19
C GLY A 85 -16.14 0.22 -0.36
N LEU A 86 -15.57 -0.52 -1.31
CA LEU A 86 -14.14 -0.44 -1.64
C LEU A 86 -13.76 0.94 -2.19
N VAL A 87 -14.58 1.57 -3.03
CA VAL A 87 -14.31 2.93 -3.55
C VAL A 87 -14.21 3.94 -2.41
N PHE A 88 -15.16 3.92 -1.46
CA PHE A 88 -15.09 4.78 -0.27
C PHE A 88 -13.87 4.48 0.59
N MET A 89 -13.56 3.20 0.81
CA MET A 89 -12.42 2.78 1.62
C MET A 89 -11.09 3.24 1.02
N VAL A 90 -10.90 3.11 -0.31
CA VAL A 90 -9.73 3.63 -1.01
C VAL A 90 -9.63 5.15 -0.88
N GLY A 91 -10.75 5.88 -0.98
CA GLY A 91 -10.79 7.34 -0.78
C GLY A 91 -10.36 7.76 0.63
N ILE A 92 -10.83 7.06 1.66
CA ILE A 92 -10.43 7.30 3.06
C ILE A 92 -8.95 6.98 3.24
N LEU A 93 -8.49 5.82 2.77
CA LEU A 93 -7.08 5.44 2.85
C LEU A 93 -6.16 6.45 2.14
N ASN A 94 -6.59 6.99 1.00
CA ASN A 94 -5.88 8.04 0.28
C ASN A 94 -5.67 9.29 1.14
N SER A 95 -6.70 9.71 1.90
CA SER A 95 -6.61 10.85 2.81
C SER A 95 -5.74 10.62 4.04
N LEU A 96 -5.51 9.37 4.43
CA LEU A 96 -4.67 9.00 5.59
C LEU A 96 -3.18 8.85 5.24
N ILE A 97 -2.88 8.69 3.95
CA ILE A 97 -1.53 8.48 3.42
C ILE A 97 -0.95 9.76 2.83
N SER A 98 -1.81 10.64 2.29
CA SER A 98 -1.42 11.93 1.72
C SER A 98 -0.96 12.95 2.76
#